data_AF-A0A368VQ86-F1
#
_entry.id   AF-A0A368VQ86-F1
#
_cell.length_a   1.000
_cell.length_b   1.000
_cell.length_c   1.000
_cell.angle_alpha   90.00
_cell.angle_beta   90.00
_cell.angle_gamma   90.00
#
_symmetry.space_group_name_H-M   'P 1'
#
loop_
_entity.id
_entity.type
_entity.pdbx_description
1 polymer ?
#
loop_
_entity_poly.entity_id
_entity_poly.type
_entity_poly.pdbx_seq_one_letter_code
_entity_poly.pdbx_strand_id
1 'polypeptide(L)'
;MSSIQDFIQLHLCFDGAGLEVEVLDVTQLDEDIYKIEENPVFTEKVSFGDVIKVNTIRDVSIYIETVKKSEFTRFNWLLSKEVVHSLELKLLKNKIRDWQGKSEQVFGGIFIVNLPANTEIDIHKEVQKVIKTVQK
;
A
#
# COMPACT_ATOMS: atom_id res chain seq x y z
N MET A 1 -15.31 -21.45 -0.25
CA MET A 1 -14.91 -21.33 -1.67
C MET A 1 -14.48 -19.90 -1.87
N SER A 2 -13.17 -19.62 -1.91
CA SER A 2 -12.68 -18.27 -2.21
C SER A 2 -12.87 -18.06 -3.70
N SER A 3 -13.74 -17.12 -4.10
CA SER A 3 -13.76 -16.67 -5.48
C SER A 3 -12.36 -16.19 -5.85
N ILE A 4 -11.81 -16.70 -6.94
CA ILE A 4 -10.65 -16.07 -7.58
C ILE A 4 -11.14 -14.67 -7.94
N GLN A 5 -10.59 -13.67 -7.26
CA GLN A 5 -10.94 -12.28 -7.52
C GLN A 5 -10.12 -11.89 -8.75
N ASP A 6 -10.79 -11.65 -9.87
CA ASP A 6 -10.14 -11.31 -11.13
C ASP A 6 -9.64 -9.86 -11.05
N PHE A 7 -8.39 -9.70 -10.60
CA PHE A 7 -7.69 -8.42 -10.70
C PHE A 7 -7.20 -8.22 -12.13
N ILE A 8 -7.18 -6.96 -12.57
CA ILE A 8 -6.55 -6.55 -13.82
C ILE A 8 -5.35 -5.66 -13.52
N GLN A 9 -4.36 -5.68 -14.41
CA GLN A 9 -3.21 -4.80 -14.31
C GLN A 9 -3.52 -3.46 -15.01
N LEU A 10 -3.33 -2.37 -14.29
CA LEU A 10 -3.53 -1.01 -14.79
C LEU A 10 -2.20 -0.26 -14.81
N HIS A 11 -1.75 0.17 -16.00
CA HIS A 11 -0.64 1.12 -16.14
C HIS A 11 -1.11 2.50 -15.69
N LEU A 12 -0.75 2.91 -14.47
CA LEU A 12 -1.22 4.13 -13.85
C LEU A 12 -0.11 5.19 -13.82
N CYS A 13 -0.39 6.33 -14.44
CA CYS A 13 0.48 7.49 -14.49
C CYS A 13 -0.02 8.54 -13.49
N PHE A 14 0.87 8.99 -12.59
CA PHE A 14 0.52 9.94 -11.53
C PHE A 14 0.94 11.38 -11.80
N ASP A 15 1.88 11.62 -12.71
CA ASP A 15 2.46 12.94 -13.00
C ASP A 15 1.82 13.61 -14.22
N GLY A 16 1.02 12.89 -15.01
CA GLY A 16 0.44 13.36 -16.28
C GLY A 16 1.45 13.55 -17.41
N ALA A 17 2.75 13.39 -17.15
CA ALA A 17 3.84 13.49 -18.11
C ALA A 17 4.31 12.11 -18.59
N GLY A 18 3.88 11.03 -17.92
CA GLY A 18 4.25 9.66 -18.25
C GLY A 18 5.67 9.29 -17.83
N LEU A 19 6.32 10.08 -16.96
CA LEU A 19 7.66 9.76 -16.46
C LEU A 19 7.58 8.74 -15.32
N GLU A 20 6.49 8.76 -14.57
CA GLU A 20 6.19 7.80 -13.51
C GLU A 20 4.92 7.01 -13.86
N VAL A 21 5.11 5.79 -14.38
CA VAL A 21 4.06 4.80 -14.61
C VAL A 21 4.31 3.61 -13.70
N GLU A 22 3.33 3.29 -12.87
CA GLU A 22 3.33 2.10 -12.02
C GLU A 22 2.23 1.14 -12.51
N VAL A 23 2.52 -0.16 -12.55
CA VAL A 23 1.52 -1.18 -12.90
C VAL A 23 0.93 -1.67 -11.61
N LEU A 24 -0.37 -1.43 -11.41
CA LEU A 24 -1.07 -1.84 -10.20
C LEU A 24 -2.16 -2.87 -10.50
N ASP A 25 -2.29 -3.89 -9.66
CA ASP A 25 -3.48 -4.72 -9.59
C ASP A 25 -4.68 -3.90 -9.09
N VAL A 26 -5.75 -3.90 -9.88
CA VAL A 26 -6.99 -3.16 -9.59
C VAL A 26 -8.22 -4.02 -9.86
N THR A 27 -9.33 -3.64 -9.23
CA THR A 27 -10.68 -4.08 -9.62
C THR A 27 -11.37 -2.96 -10.37
N GLN A 28 -11.84 -3.21 -11.60
CA GLN A 28 -12.66 -2.24 -12.33
C GLN A 28 -14.07 -2.18 -11.73
N LEU A 29 -14.53 -0.97 -11.40
CA LEU A 29 -15.87 -0.74 -10.85
C LEU A 29 -16.82 -0.08 -11.88
N ASP A 30 -16.25 0.71 -12.80
CA ASP A 30 -16.95 1.36 -13.91
C ASP A 30 -15.94 1.60 -15.07
N GLU A 31 -16.37 2.24 -16.16
CA GLU A 31 -15.54 2.53 -17.34
C GLU A 31 -14.22 3.23 -16.97
N ASP A 32 -14.28 4.26 -16.12
CA ASP A 32 -13.14 5.08 -15.70
C ASP A 32 -12.86 5.04 -14.19
N ILE A 33 -13.52 4.13 -13.46
CA ILE A 33 -13.43 3.99 -12.00
C ILE A 33 -12.83 2.63 -11.62
N TYR A 34 -11.76 2.68 -10.81
CA TYR A 34 -11.01 1.50 -10.39
C TYR A 34 -10.74 1.53 -8.89
N LYS A 35 -10.78 0.37 -8.25
CA LYS A 35 -10.33 0.17 -6.86
C LYS A 35 -8.93 -0.40 -6.86
N ILE A 36 -8.03 0.22 -6.11
CA ILE A 36 -6.65 -0.23 -5.93
C ILE A 36 -6.63 -1.49 -5.04
N GLU A 37 -6.04 -2.58 -5.53
CA GLU A 37 -5.97 -3.87 -4.82
C GLU A 37 -4.54 -4.26 -4.40
N GLU A 38 -3.56 -3.39 -4.65
CA GLU A 38 -2.18 -3.53 -4.16
C GLU A 38 -1.64 -2.24 -3.52
N ASN A 39 -0.44 -2.31 -2.90
CA ASN A 39 0.21 -1.11 -2.36
C ASN A 39 1.10 -0.45 -3.42
N PRO A 40 0.79 0.79 -3.86
CA PRO A 40 1.68 1.51 -4.76
C PRO A 40 3.02 1.76 -4.09
N VAL A 41 4.14 1.44 -4.71
CA VAL A 41 5.47 1.60 -4.13
C VAL A 41 6.00 3.01 -4.31
N PHE A 42 5.75 3.63 -5.47
CA PHE A 42 6.44 4.87 -5.88
C PHE A 42 5.63 6.15 -5.63
N THR A 43 4.35 6.03 -5.29
CA THR A 43 3.48 7.17 -5.03
C THR A 43 2.83 7.14 -3.65
N GLU A 44 2.55 8.32 -3.13
CA GLU A 44 1.71 8.55 -1.94
C GLU A 44 0.32 9.10 -2.29
N LYS A 45 0.03 9.36 -3.58
CA LYS A 45 -1.26 9.94 -4.00
C LYS A 45 -2.44 9.00 -3.76
N VAL A 46 -2.19 7.70 -3.86
CA VAL A 46 -3.19 6.65 -3.70
C VAL A 46 -2.67 5.55 -2.77
N SER A 47 -3.59 4.81 -2.17
CA SER A 47 -3.28 3.70 -1.25
C SER A 47 -4.12 2.48 -1.55
N PHE A 48 -3.72 1.32 -1.02
CA PHE A 48 -4.51 0.09 -1.08
C PHE A 48 -5.95 0.36 -0.62
N GLY A 49 -6.93 -0.03 -1.44
CA GLY A 49 -8.36 0.13 -1.18
C GLY A 49 -8.95 1.49 -1.58
N ASP A 50 -8.15 2.46 -2.03
CA ASP A 50 -8.67 3.68 -2.63
C ASP A 50 -9.48 3.35 -3.89
N VAL A 51 -10.55 4.09 -4.13
CA VAL A 51 -11.27 4.10 -5.40
C VAL A 51 -10.90 5.38 -6.13
N ILE A 52 -10.40 5.23 -7.35
CA ILE A 52 -9.84 6.31 -8.14
C ILE A 52 -10.58 6.46 -9.46
N LYS A 53 -10.54 7.68 -9.98
CA LYS A 53 -10.95 8.00 -11.33
C LYS A 53 -9.72 8.22 -12.19
N VAL A 54 -9.73 7.68 -13.41
CA VAL A 54 -8.64 7.82 -14.37
C VAL A 54 -9.13 8.37 -15.70
N ASN A 55 -8.21 8.84 -16.53
CA ASN A 55 -8.46 9.09 -17.94
C ASN A 55 -7.47 8.27 -18.76
N THR A 56 -7.96 7.33 -19.55
CA THR A 56 -7.12 6.42 -20.33
C THR A 56 -6.80 7.02 -21.69
N ILE A 57 -5.51 7.21 -21.97
CA ILE A 57 -4.99 7.66 -23.25
C ILE A 57 -4.15 6.53 -23.83
N ARG A 58 -4.69 5.83 -24.84
CA ARG A 58 -4.13 4.58 -25.38
C ARG A 58 -4.04 3.51 -24.29
N ASP A 59 -2.84 3.06 -23.94
CA ASP A 59 -2.61 1.97 -22.98
C ASP A 59 -2.21 2.47 -21.58
N VAL A 60 -2.20 3.80 -21.37
CA VAL A 60 -1.82 4.42 -20.10
C VAL A 60 -3.02 5.15 -19.50
N SER A 61 -3.30 4.85 -18.23
CA SER A 61 -4.34 5.51 -17.46
C SER A 61 -3.73 6.64 -16.64
N ILE A 62 -4.21 7.86 -16.82
CA ILE A 62 -3.76 9.04 -16.08
C ILE A 62 -4.65 9.21 -14.85
N TYR A 63 -4.05 9.24 -13.66
CA TYR A 63 -4.76 9.51 -12.42
C TYR A 63 -5.39 10.91 -12.46
N ILE A 64 -6.70 10.99 -12.21
CA ILE A 64 -7.43 12.26 -12.10
C ILE A 64 -7.65 12.61 -10.63
N GLU A 65 -8.33 11.74 -9.88
CA GLU A 65 -8.64 11.97 -8.47
C GLU A 65 -8.97 10.68 -7.72
N THR A 66 -8.98 10.77 -6.38
CA THR A 66 -9.48 9.70 -5.50
C THR A 66 -10.94 9.99 -5.18
N VAL A 67 -11.86 9.22 -5.74
CA VAL A 67 -13.31 9.41 -5.52
C VAL A 67 -13.77 8.84 -4.16
N LYS A 68 -13.04 7.85 -3.62
CA LYS A 68 -13.27 7.32 -2.27
C LYS A 68 -11.94 6.89 -1.66
N LYS A 69 -11.63 7.42 -0.47
CA LYS A 69 -10.46 6.97 0.29
C LYS A 69 -10.71 5.60 0.92
N SER A 70 -9.63 4.84 1.03
CA SER A 70 -9.57 3.56 1.71
C SER A 70 -10.01 3.67 3.16
N GLU A 71 -10.50 2.56 3.70
CA GLU A 71 -10.74 2.40 5.15
C GLU A 71 -9.43 2.22 5.93
N PHE A 72 -8.28 2.21 5.24
CA PHE A 72 -6.96 2.10 5.82
C PHE A 72 -6.16 3.40 5.71
N THR A 73 -5.37 3.68 6.74
CA THR A 73 -4.26 4.63 6.70
C THR A 73 -2.97 3.88 6.40
N ARG A 74 -2.26 4.35 5.38
CA ARG A 74 -0.99 3.77 4.92
C ARG A 74 0.20 4.45 5.60
N PHE A 75 1.19 3.64 5.96
CA PHE A 75 2.47 4.06 6.50
C PHE A 75 3.59 3.29 5.79
N ASN A 76 4.75 3.91 5.60
CA ASN A 76 5.91 3.24 5.02
C ASN A 76 7.20 3.59 5.79
N TRP A 77 8.16 2.66 5.74
CA TRP A 77 9.51 2.86 6.27
C TRP A 77 10.52 2.15 5.38
N LEU A 78 11.70 2.77 5.22
CA LEU A 78 12.89 2.07 4.75
C LEU A 78 13.63 1.50 5.97
N LEU A 79 13.67 0.17 6.08
CA LEU A 79 14.27 -0.53 7.20
C LEU A 79 15.61 -1.15 6.82
N SER A 80 16.54 -1.23 7.79
CA SER A 80 17.82 -1.92 7.58
C SER A 80 17.59 -3.43 7.41
N LYS A 81 18.56 -4.10 6.77
CA LYS A 81 18.54 -5.56 6.58
C LYS A 81 18.40 -6.32 7.91
N GLU A 82 19.04 -5.82 8.97
CA GLU A 82 18.99 -6.43 10.31
C GLU A 82 17.57 -6.36 10.87
N VAL A 83 16.92 -5.20 10.80
CA VAL A 83 15.54 -5.00 11.27
C VAL A 83 14.56 -5.85 10.47
N VAL A 84 14.72 -5.89 9.15
CA VAL A 84 13.89 -6.69 8.25
C VAL A 84 13.86 -8.18 8.62
N HIS A 85 15.01 -8.75 8.96
CA HIS A 85 15.14 -10.18 9.28
C HIS A 85 14.97 -10.48 10.77
N SER A 86 14.66 -9.47 11.58
CA SER A 86 14.53 -9.61 13.03
C SER A 86 13.27 -10.38 13.45
N LEU A 87 13.36 -11.03 14.62
CA LEU A 87 12.19 -11.63 15.27
C LEU A 87 11.20 -10.54 15.69
N GLU A 88 11.69 -9.39 16.11
CA GLU A 88 10.92 -8.23 16.57
C GLU A 88 9.98 -7.72 15.47
N LEU A 89 10.47 -7.59 14.23
CA LEU A 89 9.61 -7.18 13.12
C LEU A 89 8.58 -8.28 12.80
N LYS A 90 8.96 -9.56 12.87
CA LYS A 90 8.01 -10.68 12.68
C LYS A 90 6.89 -10.65 13.73
N LEU A 91 7.21 -10.35 14.98
CA LEU A 91 6.23 -10.19 16.06
C LEU A 91 5.33 -8.97 15.83
N LEU A 92 5.89 -7.85 15.36
CA LEU A 92 5.10 -6.68 15.01
C LEU A 92 4.12 -6.96 13.85
N LYS A 93 4.55 -7.68 12.80
CA LYS A 93 3.65 -8.12 11.70
C LYS A 93 2.45 -8.92 12.22
N ASN A 94 2.65 -9.79 13.22
CA ASN A 94 1.55 -10.51 13.87
C ASN A 94 0.60 -9.56 14.61
N LYS A 95 1.13 -8.62 15.40
CA LYS A 95 0.30 -7.62 16.09
C LYS A 95 -0.50 -6.76 15.12
N ILE A 96 0.11 -6.33 14.01
CA ILE A 96 -0.57 -5.58 12.95
C ILE A 96 -1.78 -6.36 12.43
N ARG A 97 -1.61 -7.67 12.16
CA ARG A 97 -2.73 -8.53 11.78
C ARG A 97 -3.82 -8.60 12.85
N ASP A 98 -3.44 -8.70 14.12
CA ASP A 98 -4.39 -8.74 15.24
C ASP A 98 -5.15 -7.41 15.40
N TRP A 99 -4.56 -6.29 14.97
CA TRP A 99 -5.21 -4.97 14.84
C TRP A 99 -6.01 -4.81 13.53
N GLN A 100 -6.31 -5.91 12.84
CA GLN A 100 -6.97 -5.93 11.53
C GLN A 100 -6.22 -5.15 10.44
N GLY A 101 -4.93 -4.88 10.67
CA GLY A 101 -4.05 -4.25 9.70
C GLY A 101 -3.43 -5.24 8.73
N LYS A 102 -2.84 -4.69 7.69
CA LYS A 102 -2.04 -5.41 6.70
C LYS A 102 -0.62 -4.89 6.73
N SER A 103 0.34 -5.79 6.58
CA SER A 103 1.75 -5.43 6.50
C SER A 103 2.38 -6.14 5.32
N GLU A 104 3.16 -5.40 4.54
CA GLU A 104 3.84 -5.88 3.36
C GLU A 104 5.31 -5.46 3.40
N GLN A 105 6.16 -6.26 2.77
CA GLN A 105 7.56 -5.90 2.57
C GLN A 105 7.91 -6.05 1.09
N VAL A 106 8.39 -4.96 0.50
CA VAL A 106 8.78 -4.88 -0.91
C VAL A 106 10.22 -4.40 -1.03
N PHE A 107 10.88 -4.73 -2.16
CA PHE A 107 12.26 -4.34 -2.47
C PHE A 107 13.28 -4.58 -1.34
N GLY A 108 13.08 -5.65 -0.55
CA GLY A 108 14.00 -6.07 0.50
C GLY A 108 14.06 -5.17 1.75
N GLY A 109 13.71 -3.89 1.67
CA GLY A 109 13.84 -2.93 2.77
C GLY A 109 12.61 -2.05 3.02
N ILE A 110 11.67 -1.94 2.07
CA ILE A 110 10.49 -1.10 2.25
C ILE A 110 9.45 -1.90 3.01
N PHE A 111 9.03 -1.41 4.17
CA PHE A 111 7.98 -1.97 4.98
C PHE A 111 6.75 -1.07 4.89
N ILE A 112 5.65 -1.60 4.38
CA ILE A 112 4.37 -0.89 4.22
C ILE A 112 3.39 -1.47 5.21
N VAL A 113 2.66 -0.59 5.90
CA VAL A 113 1.60 -0.98 6.82
C VAL A 113 0.34 -0.20 6.49
N ASN A 114 -0.77 -0.92 6.39
CA ASN A 114 -2.12 -0.37 6.27
C ASN A 114 -2.87 -0.71 7.56
N LEU A 115 -3.23 0.29 8.35
CA LEU A 115 -4.06 0.09 9.55
C LEU A 115 -5.45 0.68 9.35
N PRO A 116 -6.52 0.14 9.97
CA PRO A 116 -7.82 0.77 9.95
C PRO A 116 -7.73 2.25 10.35
N ALA A 117 -8.38 3.13 9.57
CA ALA A 117 -8.22 4.58 9.72
C ALA A 117 -8.69 5.14 11.07
N ASN A 118 -9.51 4.38 11.79
CA ASN A 118 -10.02 4.71 13.12
C ASN A 118 -9.24 4.03 14.26
N THR A 119 -8.08 3.45 13.99
CA THR A 119 -7.24 2.83 15.02
C THR A 119 -6.63 3.87 15.96
N GLU A 120 -6.55 3.54 17.25
CA GLU A 120 -5.82 4.33 18.25
C GLU A 120 -4.32 3.95 18.31
N ILE A 121 -3.90 2.97 17.50
CA ILE A 121 -2.54 2.45 17.52
C ILE A 121 -1.57 3.43 16.87
N ASP A 122 -0.59 3.88 17.64
CA ASP A 122 0.58 4.61 17.14
C ASP A 122 1.60 3.63 16.54
N ILE A 123 1.45 3.36 15.24
CA ILE A 123 2.33 2.43 14.51
C ILE A 123 3.76 2.95 14.39
N HIS A 124 3.96 4.29 14.33
CA HIS A 124 5.30 4.87 14.29
C HIS A 124 6.06 4.50 15.56
N LYS A 125 5.42 4.61 16.73
CA LYS A 125 6.03 4.22 18.00
C LYS A 125 6.36 2.72 18.06
N GLU A 126 5.49 1.86 17.54
CA GLU A 126 5.74 0.41 17.52
C GLU A 126 6.92 0.04 16.60
N VAL A 127 7.01 0.62 15.41
CA VAL A 127 8.15 0.41 14.50
C VAL A 127 9.45 0.95 15.12
N GLN A 128 9.41 2.11 15.76
CA GLN A 128 10.59 2.68 16.44
C GLN A 128 11.08 1.80 17.60
N LYS A 129 10.19 1.13 18.33
CA LYS A 129 10.59 0.14 19.35
C LYS A 129 11.34 -1.04 18.74
N VAL A 130 10.87 -1.54 17.59
CA VAL A 130 11.53 -2.64 16.87
C VAL A 130 12.94 -2.22 16.46
N ILE A 131 13.07 -1.07 15.78
CA ILE A 131 14.37 -0.54 15.32
C ILE A 131 15.35 -0.42 16.49
N LYS A 132 14.92 0.21 17.60
CA LYS A 132 15.75 0.39 18.80
C LYS A 132 16.10 -0.90 19.52
N THR A 133 15.34 -1.98 19.31
CA THR A 133 15.63 -3.27 19.96
C THR A 133 16.68 -4.04 19.17
N VAL A 134 16.60 -4.00 17.84
CA VAL A 134 17.52 -4.71 16.94
C VAL A 134 18.89 -4.04 16.85
N GLN A 135 18.94 -2.71 16.94
CA GLN A 135 20.18 -1.93 16.80
C GLN A 135 20.93 -1.70 18.13
N LYS A 136 20.52 -2.37 19.21
CA LYS A 136 21.24 -2.39 20.49
C LYS A 136 22.27 -3.50 20.50
#